data_AF-F8NTC1-F1
#
_entry.id   AF-F8NTC1-F1
#
_cell.length_a   1.000
_cell.length_b   1.000
_cell.length_c   1.000
_cell.angle_alpha   90.00
_cell.angle_beta   90.00
_cell.angle_gamma   90.00
#
_symmetry.space_group_name_H-M   'P 1'
#
loop_
_entity.id
_entity.type
_entity.pdbx_description
1 polymer ?
#
loop_
_entity_poly.entity_id
_entity_poly.type
_entity_poly.pdbx_seq_one_letter_code
_entity_poly.pdbx_strand_id
1 'polypeptide(L)'
;MRTNLPALLPKGLNAPSSCRTLVNGLRLAWIAVVLWGEVGVFFYNLRSCDWPDRLQPESPDLRSAHILVVADPQVLDHRSYPERGLVLTMLSQFIADLNLRKSWRVTMHRLRPHAVVFLGDMMDGGRTDMDDDEYEAYYERFRSIFALDYVPLPVYYLPGNHDIGLGKSDTFSPDAVKRYVSHFGPLNQRFSVGNHTIMLIDAPSLVQEDYKRVQRGYSFEDWPNVIDGPLEFVKRYKSEEHNSPVILFSHIPLARPPNTNCGPLREKGTIRQGTGLGYQNTLTEPATNYLLKSLRPTLILSGDDHDYCEYAHTLPLLDGSSSVESAKEVSVKSFSMAMGIRRPGFQLLSLTSTVTPDNMVQIPNGPPQDVPCLLPNQLGVYLYAYVPFIVFSLLALFLSNIRRTSARESYRTSSYMRTQNRSRSPRGRSASEEFGNGNVNHVNGNIELSRRLSSRDDVKDVDIHVHERDHDAYVLAPQTERQHGGERRKRSWSLTFTLCGQLRRLTVGPLPHFCGQGDDVRGRNEVELPPREEQGLFRGFSRDVLDVAWPAGAEPLVLGRAI
;
A
#
# COMPACT_ATOMS: atom_id res chain seq x y z
N MET A 1 61.05 -12.89 -51.73
CA MET A 1 59.89 -11.99 -51.54
C MET A 1 58.61 -12.79 -51.76
N ARG A 2 57.94 -13.22 -50.68
CA ARG A 2 56.57 -13.72 -50.70
C ARG A 2 55.83 -12.99 -49.59
N THR A 3 54.96 -12.06 -49.98
CA THR A 3 54.12 -11.27 -49.08
C THR A 3 52.96 -12.14 -48.62
N ASN A 4 52.94 -12.48 -47.32
CA ASN A 4 51.79 -13.11 -46.67
C ASN A 4 50.76 -12.02 -46.35
N LEU A 5 49.62 -12.03 -47.03
CA LEU A 5 48.42 -11.30 -46.62
C LEU A 5 47.66 -12.19 -45.61
N PRO A 6 47.39 -11.75 -44.37
CA PRO A 6 46.54 -12.52 -43.48
C PRO A 6 45.08 -12.38 -43.90
N ALA A 7 44.41 -13.52 -44.07
CA ALA A 7 42.98 -13.61 -44.29
C ALA A 7 42.22 -13.05 -43.06
N LEU A 8 41.43 -12.00 -43.27
CA LEU A 8 40.47 -11.48 -42.31
C LEU A 8 39.35 -12.51 -42.11
N LEU A 9 39.43 -13.27 -41.01
CA LEU A 9 38.30 -14.06 -40.49
C LEU A 9 37.15 -13.12 -40.09
N PRO A 10 35.89 -13.45 -40.40
CA PRO A 10 34.75 -12.66 -39.99
C PRO A 10 34.59 -12.75 -38.47
N LYS A 11 34.62 -11.59 -37.80
CA LYS A 11 34.28 -11.43 -36.38
C LYS A 11 32.94 -12.14 -36.11
N GLY A 12 32.96 -13.10 -35.19
CA GLY A 12 31.76 -13.79 -34.72
C GLY A 12 30.68 -12.81 -34.31
N LEU A 13 29.44 -13.07 -34.74
CA LEU A 13 28.28 -12.27 -34.38
C LEU A 13 28.02 -12.38 -32.87
N ASN A 14 28.39 -11.35 -32.13
CA ASN A 14 27.84 -11.12 -30.80
C ASN A 14 26.31 -10.97 -30.94
N ALA A 15 25.55 -11.91 -30.38
CA ALA A 15 24.12 -11.69 -30.12
C ALA A 15 23.96 -10.36 -29.35
N PRO A 16 22.93 -9.53 -29.63
CA PRO A 16 22.93 -8.14 -29.22
C PRO A 16 22.92 -8.02 -27.68
N SER A 17 24.09 -7.69 -27.12
CA SER A 17 24.34 -7.41 -25.70
C SER A 17 23.36 -6.35 -25.15
N SER A 18 22.89 -5.46 -26.01
CA SER A 18 21.92 -4.40 -25.74
C SER A 18 20.60 -4.88 -25.11
N CYS A 19 20.09 -6.08 -25.47
CA CYS A 19 18.83 -6.58 -24.91
C CYS A 19 18.95 -6.97 -23.44
N ARG A 20 20.01 -7.72 -23.08
CA ARG A 20 20.25 -8.10 -21.68
C ARG A 20 20.51 -6.87 -20.83
N THR A 21 21.20 -5.87 -21.37
CA THR A 21 21.41 -4.58 -20.72
C THR A 21 20.09 -3.83 -20.50
N LEU A 22 19.21 -3.77 -21.49
CA LEU A 22 17.89 -3.13 -21.34
C LEU A 22 17.02 -3.84 -20.30
N VAL A 23 16.89 -5.16 -20.39
CA VAL A 23 16.11 -5.96 -19.44
C VAL A 23 16.64 -5.79 -18.01
N ASN A 24 17.95 -5.90 -17.80
CA ASN A 24 18.55 -5.69 -16.48
C ASN A 24 18.44 -4.24 -16.00
N GLY A 25 18.56 -3.26 -16.90
CA GLY A 25 18.35 -1.85 -16.59
C GLY A 25 16.92 -1.57 -16.12
N LEU A 26 15.92 -2.09 -16.84
CA LEU A 26 14.52 -2.00 -16.44
C LEU A 26 14.26 -2.70 -15.10
N ARG A 27 14.86 -3.87 -14.85
CA ARG A 27 14.76 -4.56 -13.55
C ARG A 27 15.30 -3.69 -12.41
N LEU A 28 16.50 -3.14 -12.54
CA LEU A 28 17.09 -2.27 -11.51
C LEU A 28 16.26 -1.01 -11.29
N ALA A 29 15.73 -0.43 -12.37
CA ALA A 29 14.86 0.72 -12.28
C ALA A 29 13.53 0.38 -11.60
N TRP A 30 12.92 -0.76 -11.89
CA TRP A 30 11.72 -1.25 -11.19
C TRP A 30 11.98 -1.47 -9.70
N ILE A 31 13.10 -2.08 -9.33
CA ILE A 31 13.50 -2.24 -7.93
C ILE A 31 13.59 -0.86 -7.25
N ALA A 32 14.27 0.11 -7.87
CA ALA A 32 14.39 1.45 -7.31
C ALA A 32 13.04 2.17 -7.18
N VAL A 33 12.18 2.10 -8.21
CA VAL A 33 10.85 2.73 -8.23
C VAL A 33 9.94 2.13 -7.17
N VAL A 34 9.92 0.80 -7.02
CA VAL A 34 9.11 0.12 -5.99
C VAL A 34 9.66 0.38 -4.59
N LEU A 35 10.99 0.33 -4.39
CA LEU A 35 11.57 0.67 -3.09
C LEU A 35 11.27 2.11 -2.68
N TRP A 36 11.32 3.04 -3.63
CA TRP A 36 10.92 4.42 -3.37
C TRP A 36 9.42 4.53 -3.09
N GLY A 37 8.56 4.01 -3.97
CA GLY A 37 7.10 4.15 -3.89
C GLY A 37 6.47 3.42 -2.70
N GLU A 38 6.97 2.24 -2.34
CA GLU A 38 6.42 1.42 -1.25
C GLU A 38 7.09 1.69 0.11
N VAL A 39 8.29 2.27 0.15
CA VAL A 39 9.02 2.48 1.42
C VAL A 39 9.50 3.93 1.53
N GLY A 40 10.31 4.38 0.59
CA GLY A 40 10.97 5.70 0.65
C GLY A 40 9.99 6.87 0.82
N VAL A 41 8.88 6.87 0.09
CA VAL A 41 7.87 7.93 0.14
C VAL A 41 7.22 8.04 1.53
N PHE A 42 7.00 6.93 2.25
CA PHE A 42 6.43 6.95 3.59
C PHE A 42 7.38 7.61 4.59
N PHE A 43 8.65 7.19 4.61
CA PHE A 43 9.66 7.81 5.47
C PHE A 43 9.92 9.28 5.11
N TYR A 44 9.92 9.62 3.82
CA TYR A 44 10.14 10.99 3.36
C TYR A 44 9.03 11.93 3.84
N ASN A 45 7.76 11.55 3.68
CA ASN A 45 6.62 12.39 4.08
C ASN A 45 6.55 12.59 5.60
N LEU A 46 6.96 11.58 6.39
CA LEU A 46 6.96 11.67 7.85
C LEU A 46 8.25 12.27 8.44
N ARG A 47 9.25 12.62 7.60
CA ARG A 47 10.50 13.20 8.09
C ARG A 47 10.29 14.52 8.83
N SER A 48 9.40 15.37 8.31
CA SER A 48 9.06 16.69 8.86
C SER A 48 7.90 16.67 9.85
N CYS A 49 7.37 15.49 10.19
CA CYS A 49 6.35 15.35 11.21
C CYS A 49 7.04 15.29 12.57
N ASP A 50 6.91 16.36 13.34
CA ASP A 50 7.49 16.51 14.67
C ASP A 50 6.40 16.91 15.67
N TRP A 51 6.59 16.49 16.93
CA TRP A 51 5.72 16.93 18.02
C TRP A 51 5.75 18.47 18.16
N PRO A 52 4.59 19.12 18.33
CA PRO A 52 4.50 20.58 18.25
C PRO A 52 5.22 21.31 19.39
N ASP A 53 5.49 20.64 20.52
CA ASP A 53 6.28 21.16 21.64
C ASP A 53 7.80 21.04 21.44
N ARG A 54 8.28 20.51 20.30
CA ARG A 54 9.71 20.28 20.04
C ARG A 54 10.59 21.53 20.20
N LEU A 55 10.05 22.71 19.94
CA LEU A 55 10.79 23.98 20.05
C LEU A 55 10.73 24.60 21.46
N GLN A 56 9.99 24.01 22.40
CA GLN A 56 9.93 24.52 23.77
C GLN A 56 11.27 24.29 24.47
N PRO A 57 11.77 25.28 25.24
CA PRO A 57 13.00 25.11 26.00
C PRO A 57 12.88 23.93 26.98
N GLU A 58 13.86 23.04 26.98
CA GLU A 58 13.94 21.99 27.99
C GLU A 58 14.13 22.62 29.37
N SER A 59 13.20 22.35 30.28
CA SER A 59 13.28 22.71 31.69
C SER A 59 13.10 21.45 32.52
N PRO A 60 13.85 21.28 33.63
CA PRO A 60 13.73 20.08 34.49
C PRO A 60 12.31 19.89 35.03
N ASP A 61 11.55 20.98 35.16
CA ASP A 61 10.19 21.00 35.72
C ASP A 61 9.11 20.81 34.64
N LEU A 62 9.48 20.86 33.36
CA LEU A 62 8.55 20.68 32.26
C LEU A 62 8.28 19.19 32.00
N ARG A 63 7.00 18.84 31.88
CA ARG A 63 6.53 17.50 31.51
C ARG A 63 5.67 17.60 30.26
N SER A 64 6.01 16.80 29.25
CA SER A 64 5.26 16.68 28.00
C SER A 64 4.66 15.28 27.87
N ALA A 65 3.39 15.23 27.48
CA ALA A 65 2.73 14.01 27.06
C ALA A 65 2.32 14.11 25.59
N HIS A 66 2.65 13.06 24.82
CA HIS A 66 2.49 13.01 23.39
C HIS A 66 1.43 11.97 23.02
N ILE A 67 0.32 12.43 22.47
CA ILE A 67 -0.82 11.59 22.09
C ILE A 67 -0.91 11.59 20.55
N LEU A 68 -0.90 10.40 19.97
CA LEU A 68 -1.21 10.22 18.55
C LEU A 68 -2.72 10.05 18.38
N VAL A 69 -3.32 10.85 17.52
CA VAL A 69 -4.77 10.80 17.26
C VAL A 69 -5.02 10.35 15.83
N VAL A 70 -5.76 9.24 15.68
CA VAL A 70 -6.03 8.57 14.40
C VAL A 70 -7.54 8.57 14.18
N ALA A 71 -8.01 9.14 13.08
CA ALA A 71 -9.43 9.11 12.71
C ALA A 71 -9.65 8.22 11.49
N ASP A 72 -10.82 7.58 11.42
CA ASP A 72 -11.34 6.87 10.25
C ASP A 72 -10.31 5.94 9.59
N PRO A 73 -9.67 5.00 10.33
CA PRO A 73 -8.83 3.98 9.70
C PRO A 73 -9.65 3.08 8.76
N GLN A 74 -10.96 2.93 9.01
CA GLN A 74 -11.98 2.29 8.16
C GLN A 74 -11.40 1.11 7.37
N VAL A 75 -10.99 0.06 8.09
CA VAL A 75 -10.50 -1.18 7.46
C VAL A 75 -11.63 -1.71 6.60
N LEU A 76 -11.43 -1.85 5.29
CA LEU A 76 -12.49 -2.24 4.35
C LEU A 76 -12.86 -3.72 4.50
N ASP A 77 -14.12 -4.10 4.26
CA ASP A 77 -14.55 -5.48 4.11
C ASP A 77 -15.05 -5.77 2.68
N HIS A 78 -15.72 -6.92 2.50
CA HIS A 78 -16.26 -7.32 1.19
C HIS A 78 -17.54 -6.59 0.80
N ARG A 79 -18.18 -5.89 1.74
CA ARG A 79 -19.42 -5.12 1.58
C ARG A 79 -19.18 -3.62 1.40
N SER A 80 -17.98 -3.11 1.71
CA SER A 80 -17.58 -1.70 1.57
C SER A 80 -17.91 -1.07 0.21
N TYR A 81 -17.71 -1.81 -0.89
CA TYR A 81 -17.94 -1.33 -2.26
C TYR A 81 -18.71 -2.38 -3.06
N PRO A 82 -20.03 -2.49 -2.86
CA PRO A 82 -20.85 -3.60 -3.38
C PRO A 82 -20.94 -3.60 -4.91
N GLU A 83 -20.67 -2.47 -5.57
CA GLU A 83 -20.61 -2.36 -7.02
C GLU A 83 -19.38 -3.05 -7.64
N ARG A 84 -18.40 -3.45 -6.82
CA ARG A 84 -17.16 -4.09 -7.28
C ARG A 84 -17.34 -5.61 -7.33
N GLY A 85 -16.88 -6.21 -8.43
CA GLY A 85 -16.77 -7.66 -8.54
C GLY A 85 -15.71 -8.23 -7.57
N LEU A 86 -15.82 -9.52 -7.24
CA LEU A 86 -15.01 -10.20 -6.22
C LEU A 86 -13.50 -9.93 -6.31
N VAL A 87 -12.92 -9.98 -7.51
CA VAL A 87 -11.48 -9.74 -7.71
C VAL A 87 -11.08 -8.32 -7.33
N LEU A 88 -11.89 -7.33 -7.72
CA LEU A 88 -11.59 -5.93 -7.44
C LEU A 88 -11.79 -5.60 -5.96
N THR A 89 -12.79 -6.21 -5.32
CA THR A 89 -13.02 -6.11 -3.87
C THR A 89 -11.83 -6.66 -3.09
N MET A 90 -11.38 -7.88 -3.42
CA MET A 90 -10.20 -8.50 -2.80
C MET A 90 -8.93 -7.65 -2.99
N LEU A 91 -8.71 -7.13 -4.21
CA LEU A 91 -7.58 -6.26 -4.51
C LEU A 91 -7.66 -4.94 -3.72
N SER A 92 -8.85 -4.36 -3.60
CA SER A 92 -9.08 -3.11 -2.87
C SER A 92 -8.76 -3.28 -1.39
N GLN A 93 -9.26 -4.35 -0.77
CA GLN A 93 -8.94 -4.69 0.62
C GLN A 93 -7.44 -4.88 0.81
N PHE A 94 -6.80 -5.68 -0.05
CA PHE A 94 -5.36 -5.95 0.03
C PHE A 94 -4.51 -4.68 -0.08
N ILE A 95 -4.81 -3.80 -1.03
CA ILE A 95 -4.07 -2.56 -1.23
C ILE A 95 -4.27 -1.59 -0.05
N ALA A 96 -5.51 -1.42 0.40
CA ALA A 96 -5.82 -0.56 1.55
C ALA A 96 -5.11 -1.06 2.81
N ASP A 97 -5.16 -2.36 3.06
CA ASP A 97 -4.46 -3.04 4.15
C ASP A 97 -2.95 -2.81 4.16
N LEU A 98 -2.31 -2.98 3.00
CA LEU A 98 -0.87 -2.73 2.86
C LEU A 98 -0.54 -1.26 3.11
N ASN A 99 -1.39 -0.34 2.64
CA ASN A 99 -1.20 1.08 2.90
C ASN A 99 -1.31 1.39 4.39
N LEU A 100 -2.37 0.92 5.06
CA LEU A 100 -2.58 1.11 6.49
C LEU A 100 -1.41 0.55 7.31
N ARG A 101 -0.95 -0.69 7.02
CA ARG A 101 0.20 -1.31 7.71
C ARG A 101 1.48 -0.50 7.56
N LYS A 102 1.78 -0.01 6.36
CA LYS A 102 2.98 0.82 6.11
C LYS A 102 2.87 2.16 6.83
N SER A 103 1.74 2.85 6.71
CA SER A 103 1.46 4.11 7.40
C SER A 103 1.64 3.95 8.90
N TRP A 104 0.97 2.95 9.48
CA TRP A 104 1.03 2.66 10.92
C TRP A 104 2.46 2.39 11.39
N ARG A 105 3.18 1.47 10.74
CA ARG A 105 4.53 1.09 11.12
C ARG A 105 5.50 2.28 11.09
N VAL A 106 5.47 3.09 10.03
CA VAL A 106 6.38 4.25 9.92
C VAL A 106 6.00 5.32 10.94
N THR A 107 4.72 5.60 11.14
CA THR A 107 4.21 6.53 12.17
C THR A 107 4.68 6.11 13.55
N MET A 108 4.43 4.87 13.97
CA MET A 108 4.80 4.37 15.30
C MET A 108 6.30 4.31 15.52
N HIS A 109 7.06 3.88 14.51
CA HIS A 109 8.52 3.85 14.58
C HIS A 109 9.13 5.25 14.70
N ARG A 110 8.57 6.25 14.00
CA ARG A 110 9.11 7.62 13.94
C ARG A 110 8.73 8.47 15.15
N LEU A 111 7.50 8.35 15.62
CA LEU A 111 6.92 9.29 16.58
C LEU A 111 6.95 8.78 18.02
N ARG A 112 6.87 7.45 18.22
CA ARG A 112 6.89 6.79 19.54
C ARG A 112 5.99 7.51 20.57
N PRO A 113 4.69 7.64 20.31
CA PRO A 113 3.78 8.36 21.19
C PRO A 113 3.69 7.72 22.58
N HIS A 114 3.22 8.49 23.57
CA HIS A 114 2.94 8.00 24.92
C HIS A 114 1.53 7.43 25.07
N ALA A 115 0.60 7.77 24.17
CA ALA A 115 -0.73 7.16 24.05
C ALA A 115 -1.27 7.29 22.63
N VAL A 116 -2.26 6.47 22.28
CA VAL A 116 -2.99 6.56 21.00
C VAL A 116 -4.48 6.72 21.29
N VAL A 117 -5.15 7.60 20.54
CA VAL A 117 -6.62 7.72 20.53
C VAL A 117 -7.12 7.49 19.12
N PHE A 118 -7.99 6.49 18.94
CA PHE A 118 -8.75 6.26 17.72
C PHE A 118 -10.09 7.00 17.81
N LEU A 119 -10.36 7.85 16.82
CA LEU A 119 -11.53 8.72 16.71
C LEU A 119 -12.62 8.08 15.85
N GLY A 120 -12.97 6.83 16.15
CA GLY A 120 -14.07 6.12 15.49
C GLY A 120 -13.77 5.57 14.11
N ASP A 121 -14.74 4.79 13.64
CA ASP A 121 -14.77 4.07 12.39
C ASP A 121 -13.51 3.20 12.20
N MET A 122 -13.27 2.33 13.19
CA MET A 122 -12.17 1.38 13.14
C MET A 122 -12.31 0.43 11.94
N MET A 123 -13.54 -0.05 11.74
CA MET A 123 -13.93 -0.96 10.68
C MET A 123 -15.07 -0.35 9.87
N ASP A 124 -14.96 -0.37 8.55
CA ASP A 124 -15.98 0.20 7.65
C ASP A 124 -17.36 -0.51 7.79
N GLY A 125 -17.35 -1.80 8.11
CA GLY A 125 -18.55 -2.60 8.31
C GLY A 125 -18.81 -3.01 9.76
N GLY A 126 -18.21 -2.35 10.77
CA GLY A 126 -18.30 -2.79 12.17
C GLY A 126 -19.73 -2.95 12.71
N ARG A 127 -20.64 -2.12 12.24
CA ARG A 127 -22.07 -2.14 12.56
C ARG A 127 -22.88 -3.17 11.80
N THR A 128 -22.33 -3.76 10.75
CA THR A 128 -23.10 -4.56 9.80
C THR A 128 -23.51 -5.89 10.40
N ASP A 129 -24.70 -6.36 10.06
CA ASP A 129 -25.16 -7.70 10.43
C ASP A 129 -24.31 -8.77 9.75
N MET A 130 -23.62 -9.56 10.57
CA MET A 130 -22.69 -10.62 10.18
C MET A 130 -22.55 -11.62 11.32
N ASP A 131 -22.10 -12.83 11.00
CA ASP A 131 -21.87 -13.88 11.99
C ASP A 131 -20.73 -13.49 12.96
N ASP A 132 -20.76 -14.00 14.19
CA ASP A 132 -19.74 -13.68 15.21
C ASP A 132 -18.32 -14.07 14.76
N ASP A 133 -18.16 -15.20 14.07
CA ASP A 133 -16.87 -15.65 13.53
C ASP A 133 -16.34 -14.69 12.44
N GLU A 134 -17.24 -14.12 11.62
CA GLU A 134 -16.86 -13.13 10.60
C GLU A 134 -16.41 -11.83 11.27
N TYR A 135 -17.12 -11.38 12.31
CA TYR A 135 -16.74 -10.20 13.08
C TYR A 135 -15.39 -10.37 13.76
N GLU A 136 -15.15 -11.52 14.40
CA GLU A 136 -13.89 -11.81 15.09
C GLU A 136 -12.71 -11.79 14.11
N ALA A 137 -12.86 -12.43 12.93
CA ALA A 137 -11.83 -12.40 11.91
C ALA A 137 -11.56 -10.98 11.38
N TYR A 138 -12.60 -10.15 11.28
CA TYR A 138 -12.49 -8.76 10.85
C TYR A 138 -11.78 -7.89 11.91
N TYR A 139 -12.12 -8.07 13.19
CA TYR A 139 -11.45 -7.42 14.31
C TYR A 139 -9.97 -7.84 14.43
N GLU A 140 -9.66 -9.14 14.29
CA GLU A 140 -8.28 -9.62 14.29
C GLU A 140 -7.47 -9.05 13.11
N ARG A 141 -8.11 -8.83 11.95
CA ARG A 141 -7.47 -8.10 10.85
C ARG A 141 -7.18 -6.64 11.22
N PHE A 142 -8.10 -5.94 11.90
CA PHE A 142 -7.83 -4.59 12.43
C PHE A 142 -6.63 -4.61 13.40
N ARG A 143 -6.63 -5.50 14.39
CA ARG A 143 -5.51 -5.65 15.35
C ARG A 143 -4.18 -5.94 14.66
N SER A 144 -4.20 -6.81 13.65
CA SER A 144 -3.02 -7.14 12.84
C SER A 144 -2.46 -5.94 12.08
N ILE A 145 -3.32 -5.05 11.57
CA ILE A 145 -2.90 -3.84 10.86
C ILE A 145 -2.27 -2.83 11.82
N PHE A 146 -2.88 -2.65 12.98
CA PHE A 146 -2.51 -1.67 14.01
C PHE A 146 -1.71 -2.29 15.16
N ALA A 147 -0.92 -3.34 14.88
CA ALA A 147 -0.15 -4.04 15.90
C ALA A 147 0.85 -3.11 16.60
N LEU A 148 1.04 -3.31 17.91
CA LEU A 148 1.95 -2.54 18.74
C LEU A 148 3.26 -3.30 18.97
N ASP A 149 4.38 -2.69 18.61
CA ASP A 149 5.72 -3.30 18.76
C ASP A 149 6.32 -3.13 20.17
N TYR A 150 5.75 -2.25 21.01
CA TYR A 150 6.26 -1.94 22.35
C TYR A 150 5.10 -1.86 23.36
N VAL A 151 5.28 -2.49 24.54
CA VAL A 151 4.26 -2.58 25.61
C VAL A 151 4.90 -2.16 26.94
N PRO A 152 4.20 -1.37 27.80
CA PRO A 152 2.79 -0.96 27.70
C PRO A 152 2.58 0.43 27.07
N LEU A 153 1.82 0.50 25.96
CA LEU A 153 1.32 1.75 25.35
C LEU A 153 -0.21 1.82 25.50
N PRO A 154 -0.77 2.81 26.21
CA PRO A 154 -2.21 3.00 26.30
C PRO A 154 -2.85 3.34 24.94
N VAL A 155 -3.96 2.69 24.63
CA VAL A 155 -4.78 2.95 23.43
C VAL A 155 -6.24 3.11 23.84
N TYR A 156 -6.87 4.17 23.37
CA TYR A 156 -8.27 4.49 23.63
C TYR A 156 -9.04 4.55 22.31
N TYR A 157 -10.29 4.09 22.33
CA TYR A 157 -11.16 4.03 21.15
C TYR A 157 -12.46 4.76 21.44
N LEU A 158 -12.84 5.66 20.54
CA LEU A 158 -14.15 6.31 20.52
C LEU A 158 -15.00 5.68 19.41
N PRO A 159 -16.29 5.37 19.62
CA PRO A 159 -17.11 4.76 18.56
C PRO A 159 -17.47 5.78 17.47
N GLY A 160 -17.44 5.32 16.22
CA GLY A 160 -18.02 6.02 15.08
C GLY A 160 -19.33 5.40 14.58
N ASN A 161 -19.95 6.03 13.59
CA ASN A 161 -21.22 5.57 13.03
C ASN A 161 -21.08 4.30 12.20
N HIS A 162 -19.90 3.95 11.68
CA HIS A 162 -19.63 2.65 11.05
C HIS A 162 -19.36 1.54 12.07
N ASP A 163 -19.03 1.88 13.32
CA ASP A 163 -18.76 0.89 14.35
C ASP A 163 -20.04 0.41 15.06
N ILE A 164 -20.89 1.35 15.50
CA ILE A 164 -22.08 1.05 16.32
C ILE A 164 -23.41 1.40 15.65
N GLY A 165 -23.37 2.03 14.47
CA GLY A 165 -24.55 2.46 13.73
C GLY A 165 -25.12 3.80 14.18
N LEU A 166 -25.92 4.41 13.30
CA LEU A 166 -26.65 5.65 13.57
C LEU A 166 -28.07 5.53 12.96
N GLY A 167 -29.08 5.48 13.83
CA GLY A 167 -30.46 5.21 13.42
C GLY A 167 -30.76 3.71 13.27
N LYS A 168 -31.85 3.39 12.55
CA LYS A 168 -32.29 2.00 12.32
C LYS A 168 -32.09 1.63 10.84
N SER A 169 -31.52 0.46 10.59
CA SER A 169 -31.35 -0.12 9.26
C SER A 169 -31.42 -1.64 9.37
N ASP A 170 -32.03 -2.31 8.39
CA ASP A 170 -32.08 -3.80 8.34
C ASP A 170 -30.69 -4.42 8.13
N THR A 171 -29.71 -3.62 7.70
CA THR A 171 -28.32 -4.05 7.52
C THR A 171 -27.48 -3.89 8.78
N PHE A 172 -28.00 -3.27 9.84
CA PHE A 172 -27.27 -3.06 11.09
C PHE A 172 -27.52 -4.20 12.06
N SER A 173 -26.44 -4.73 12.63
CA SER A 173 -26.51 -5.78 13.63
C SER A 173 -27.12 -5.23 14.92
N PRO A 174 -28.08 -5.95 15.54
CA PRO A 174 -28.53 -5.62 16.90
C PRO A 174 -27.40 -5.76 17.94
N ASP A 175 -26.35 -6.52 17.63
CA ASP A 175 -25.20 -6.76 18.51
C ASP A 175 -24.05 -5.75 18.30
N ALA A 176 -24.17 -4.78 17.39
CA ALA A 176 -23.08 -3.85 17.03
C ALA A 176 -22.46 -3.15 18.25
N VAL A 177 -23.27 -2.61 19.16
CA VAL A 177 -22.80 -1.96 20.39
C VAL A 177 -22.11 -2.95 21.33
N LYS A 178 -22.67 -4.15 21.50
CA LYS A 178 -22.10 -5.19 22.36
C LYS A 178 -20.74 -5.66 21.83
N ARG A 179 -20.64 -5.84 20.51
CA ARG A 179 -19.41 -6.19 19.81
C ARG A 179 -18.38 -5.08 19.96
N TYR A 180 -18.76 -3.82 19.73
CA TYR A 180 -17.86 -2.70 19.97
C TYR A 180 -17.27 -2.70 21.40
N VAL A 181 -18.14 -2.77 22.41
CA VAL A 181 -17.73 -2.66 23.81
C VAL A 181 -16.80 -3.78 24.24
N SER A 182 -17.03 -5.00 23.75
CA SER A 182 -16.18 -6.16 24.06
C SER A 182 -14.78 -6.09 23.42
N HIS A 183 -14.60 -5.33 22.34
CA HIS A 183 -13.37 -5.33 21.54
C HIS A 183 -12.56 -4.03 21.61
N PHE A 184 -13.25 -2.89 21.75
CA PHE A 184 -12.68 -1.55 21.74
C PHE A 184 -12.88 -0.80 23.07
N GLY A 185 -13.76 -1.29 23.94
CA GLY A 185 -13.98 -0.76 25.28
C GLY A 185 -15.18 0.20 25.38
N PRO A 186 -15.25 1.02 26.45
CA PRO A 186 -16.44 1.80 26.76
C PRO A 186 -16.78 2.85 25.69
N LEU A 187 -18.07 3.13 25.51
CA LEU A 187 -18.57 4.10 24.53
C LEU A 187 -18.19 5.55 24.89
N ASN A 188 -18.31 5.89 26.16
CA ASN A 188 -17.91 7.18 26.73
C ASN A 188 -16.74 6.96 27.69
N GLN A 189 -15.67 7.76 27.58
CA GLN A 189 -14.47 7.58 28.40
C GLN A 189 -13.93 8.91 28.91
N ARG A 190 -13.43 8.88 30.15
CA ARG A 190 -12.70 9.99 30.77
C ARG A 190 -11.39 9.46 31.31
N PHE A 191 -10.30 10.15 31.00
CA PHE A 191 -8.99 9.87 31.57
C PHE A 191 -8.14 11.14 31.65
N SER A 192 -7.04 11.09 32.38
CA SER A 192 -6.16 12.25 32.56
C SER A 192 -4.76 11.98 32.02
N VAL A 193 -4.20 12.95 31.31
CA VAL A 193 -2.84 12.91 30.78
C VAL A 193 -2.20 14.28 30.98
N GLY A 194 -1.04 14.35 31.63
CA GLY A 194 -0.37 15.63 31.89
C GLY A 194 -1.21 16.62 32.69
N ASN A 195 -2.04 16.14 33.62
CA ASN A 195 -3.06 16.90 34.34
C ASN A 195 -4.09 17.65 33.45
N HIS A 196 -4.29 17.19 32.21
CA HIS A 196 -5.42 17.56 31.36
C HIS A 196 -6.49 16.48 31.46
N THR A 197 -7.75 16.86 31.36
CA THR A 197 -8.87 15.91 31.28
C THR A 197 -9.21 15.64 29.82
N ILE A 198 -9.15 14.37 29.44
CA ILE A 198 -9.54 13.90 28.11
C ILE A 198 -10.95 13.31 28.19
N MET A 199 -11.86 13.82 27.36
CA MET A 199 -13.27 13.42 27.30
C MET A 199 -13.56 12.83 25.91
N LEU A 200 -13.86 11.54 25.85
CA LEU A 200 -14.32 10.84 24.65
C LEU A 200 -15.84 10.65 24.77
N ILE A 201 -16.60 11.25 23.85
CA ILE A 201 -18.07 11.19 23.84
C ILE A 201 -18.57 10.40 22.65
N ASP A 202 -19.43 9.41 22.94
CA ASP A 202 -20.18 8.63 21.95
C ASP A 202 -21.14 9.54 21.17
N ALA A 203 -20.65 10.06 20.05
CA ALA A 203 -21.38 10.97 19.20
C ALA A 203 -22.57 10.31 18.48
N PRO A 204 -22.47 9.08 17.92
CA PRO A 204 -23.62 8.40 17.32
C PRO A 204 -24.78 8.19 18.30
N SER A 205 -24.52 7.80 19.55
CA SER A 205 -25.58 7.68 20.56
C SER A 205 -26.10 9.05 20.99
N LEU A 206 -25.25 10.08 21.06
CA LEU A 206 -25.66 11.44 21.39
C LEU A 206 -26.68 11.98 20.37
N VAL A 207 -26.43 11.76 19.08
CA VAL A 207 -27.36 12.12 18.02
C VAL A 207 -28.72 11.42 18.22
N GLN A 208 -28.72 10.11 18.49
CA GLN A 208 -29.96 9.35 18.70
C GLN A 208 -30.72 9.78 19.96
N GLU A 209 -29.99 10.06 21.03
CA GLU A 209 -30.55 10.55 22.29
C GLU A 209 -31.15 11.94 22.09
N ASP A 210 -30.47 12.82 21.35
CA ASP A 210 -30.95 14.17 21.03
C ASP A 210 -32.25 14.15 20.22
N TYR A 211 -32.36 13.27 19.22
CA TYR A 211 -33.61 13.09 18.48
C TYR A 211 -34.77 12.66 19.39
N LYS A 212 -34.55 11.70 20.30
CA LYS A 212 -35.58 11.25 21.25
C LYS A 212 -35.95 12.36 22.25
N ARG A 213 -34.95 13.12 22.70
CA ARG A 213 -35.12 14.27 23.60
C ARG A 213 -36.03 15.32 22.99
N VAL A 214 -35.75 15.74 21.75
CA VAL A 214 -36.56 16.73 21.02
C VAL A 214 -37.97 16.20 20.76
N GLN A 215 -38.12 14.95 20.30
CA GLN A 215 -39.45 14.36 20.05
C GLN A 215 -40.34 14.33 21.29
N ARG A 216 -39.75 14.20 22.47
CA ARG A 216 -40.47 14.18 23.75
C ARG A 216 -40.58 15.55 24.42
N GLY A 217 -40.06 16.61 23.81
CA GLY A 217 -40.16 17.99 24.31
C GLY A 217 -39.29 18.29 25.54
N TYR A 218 -38.21 17.54 25.77
CA TYR A 218 -37.31 17.77 26.91
C TYR A 218 -36.20 18.77 26.56
N SER A 219 -35.76 19.57 27.54
CA SER A 219 -34.46 20.26 27.50
C SER A 219 -33.31 19.26 27.71
N PHE A 220 -32.06 19.68 27.50
CA PHE A 220 -30.91 18.83 27.83
C PHE A 220 -30.79 18.60 29.34
N GLU A 221 -31.08 19.63 30.12
CA GLU A 221 -31.07 19.60 31.58
C GLU A 221 -32.10 18.61 32.14
N ASP A 222 -33.33 18.64 31.60
CA ASP A 222 -34.46 17.83 32.10
C ASP A 222 -34.51 16.41 31.52
N TRP A 223 -33.69 16.12 30.49
CA TRP A 223 -33.67 14.79 29.87
C TRP A 223 -33.30 13.70 30.89
N PRO A 224 -34.10 12.62 31.04
CA PRO A 224 -33.79 11.55 31.98
C PRO A 224 -32.44 10.88 31.68
N ASN A 225 -31.71 10.49 32.73
CA ASN A 225 -30.44 9.79 32.57
C ASN A 225 -30.66 8.44 31.87
N VAL A 226 -30.01 8.26 30.73
CA VAL A 226 -29.87 6.97 30.05
C VAL A 226 -28.61 6.31 30.60
N ILE A 227 -28.72 5.07 31.07
CA ILE A 227 -27.57 4.31 31.59
C ILE A 227 -26.48 4.21 30.52
N ASP A 228 -25.26 4.57 30.88
CA ASP A 228 -24.07 4.67 30.00
C ASP A 228 -24.24 5.61 28.79
N GLY A 229 -25.28 6.45 28.81
CA GLY A 229 -25.60 7.41 27.76
C GLY A 229 -24.68 8.63 27.78
N PRO A 230 -24.40 9.23 26.61
CA PRO A 230 -23.49 10.38 26.51
C PRO A 230 -24.01 11.60 27.27
N LEU A 231 -25.33 11.84 27.34
CA LEU A 231 -25.85 12.97 28.12
C LEU A 231 -25.71 12.76 29.63
N GLU A 232 -25.94 11.53 30.14
CA GLU A 232 -25.69 11.20 31.55
C GLU A 232 -24.20 11.40 31.89
N PHE A 233 -23.32 10.92 31.02
CA PHE A 233 -21.88 11.05 31.18
C PHE A 233 -21.42 12.52 31.29
N VAL A 234 -21.95 13.39 30.43
CA VAL A 234 -21.67 14.84 30.47
C VAL A 234 -22.27 15.50 31.71
N LYS A 235 -23.49 15.13 32.12
CA LYS A 235 -24.12 15.64 33.35
C LYS A 235 -23.31 15.29 34.59
N ARG A 236 -22.84 14.05 34.68
CA ARG A 236 -21.99 13.58 35.77
C ARG A 236 -20.72 14.41 35.87
N TYR A 237 -20.02 14.59 34.75
CA TYR A 237 -18.85 15.47 34.71
C TYR A 237 -19.20 16.88 35.18
N LYS A 238 -20.25 17.51 34.64
CA LYS A 238 -20.65 18.88 35.02
C LYS A 238 -20.97 19.03 36.52
N SER A 239 -21.38 17.97 37.21
CA SER A 239 -21.74 18.00 38.63
C SER A 239 -20.55 17.95 39.60
N GLU A 240 -19.36 17.63 39.09
CA GLU A 240 -18.13 17.50 39.87
C GLU A 240 -17.27 18.79 39.75
N GLU A 241 -16.44 19.09 40.76
CA GLU A 241 -15.46 20.18 40.66
C GLU A 241 -14.24 19.73 39.85
N HIS A 242 -13.84 20.55 38.86
CA HIS A 242 -12.68 20.27 38.00
C HIS A 242 -11.76 21.48 37.89
N ASN A 243 -10.47 21.22 38.03
CA ASN A 243 -9.42 22.25 37.93
C ASN A 243 -8.49 22.05 36.71
N SER A 244 -8.72 21.00 35.92
CA SER A 244 -7.92 20.68 34.73
C SER A 244 -8.60 21.13 33.43
N PRO A 245 -7.84 21.63 32.44
CA PRO A 245 -8.39 21.93 31.12
C PRO A 245 -8.93 20.65 30.45
N VAL A 246 -10.05 20.81 29.74
CA VAL A 246 -10.72 19.71 29.02
C VAL A 246 -10.31 19.70 27.56
N ILE A 247 -10.06 18.50 27.03
CA ILE A 247 -9.91 18.22 25.61
C ILE A 247 -11.02 17.26 25.21
N LEU A 248 -11.85 17.70 24.27
CA LEU A 248 -13.02 16.95 23.83
C LEU A 248 -12.71 16.17 22.55
N PHE A 249 -13.04 14.89 22.55
CA PHE A 249 -12.98 14.00 21.41
C PHE A 249 -14.41 13.56 21.05
N SER A 250 -14.79 13.75 19.80
CA SER A 250 -16.12 13.40 19.27
C SER A 250 -15.97 12.88 17.86
N HIS A 251 -16.48 11.70 17.52
CA HIS A 251 -16.35 11.19 16.15
C HIS A 251 -17.06 12.13 15.15
N ILE A 252 -18.33 12.46 15.40
CA ILE A 252 -19.09 13.41 14.59
C ILE A 252 -18.69 14.85 14.95
N PRO A 253 -18.32 15.71 13.97
CA PRO A 253 -17.96 17.10 14.21
C PRO A 253 -19.04 17.94 14.87
N LEU A 254 -18.65 18.97 15.62
CA LEU A 254 -19.61 19.90 16.22
C LEU A 254 -20.28 20.78 15.15
N ALA A 255 -21.49 21.23 15.46
CA ALA A 255 -22.27 22.12 14.61
C ALA A 255 -21.51 23.42 14.34
N ARG A 256 -21.58 23.87 13.09
CA ARG A 256 -20.99 25.13 12.64
C ARG A 256 -21.87 25.75 11.54
N PRO A 257 -21.76 27.07 11.31
CA PRO A 257 -22.47 27.72 10.21
C PRO A 257 -22.17 27.05 8.86
N PRO A 258 -23.14 27.04 7.93
CA PRO A 258 -22.92 26.45 6.62
C PRO A 258 -21.84 27.21 5.85
N ASN A 259 -21.06 26.49 5.04
CA ASN A 259 -19.98 27.03 4.20
C ASN A 259 -18.83 27.72 4.96
N THR A 260 -18.68 27.44 6.25
CA THR A 260 -17.51 27.91 7.01
C THR A 260 -16.22 27.32 6.44
N ASN A 261 -15.20 28.17 6.33
CA ASN A 261 -13.89 27.78 5.84
C ASN A 261 -13.20 26.85 6.84
N CYS A 262 -12.62 25.77 6.32
CA CYS A 262 -11.94 24.71 7.06
C CYS A 262 -10.41 24.88 7.17
N GLY A 263 -9.89 26.03 6.75
CA GLY A 263 -8.47 26.29 6.69
C GLY A 263 -7.80 25.72 5.43
N PRO A 264 -6.50 26.01 5.23
CA PRO A 264 -5.79 25.74 3.99
C PRO A 264 -5.40 24.26 3.78
N LEU A 265 -5.52 23.41 4.81
CA LEU A 265 -5.12 22.01 4.76
C LEU A 265 -6.23 21.07 4.28
N ARG A 266 -7.45 21.58 4.14
CA ARG A 266 -8.57 20.86 3.51
C ARG A 266 -8.32 20.68 2.01
N GLU A 267 -8.63 19.51 1.48
CA GLU A 267 -8.50 19.26 0.04
C GLU A 267 -9.72 19.71 -0.76
N LYS A 268 -10.94 19.57 -0.20
CA LYS A 268 -12.18 19.81 -0.96
C LYS A 268 -13.28 20.48 -0.14
N GLY A 269 -13.76 21.63 -0.63
CA GLY A 269 -15.00 22.25 -0.18
C GLY A 269 -15.01 22.62 1.31
N THR A 270 -16.15 22.42 1.96
CA THR A 270 -16.37 22.64 3.40
C THR A 270 -17.15 21.45 3.95
N ILE A 271 -17.26 21.32 5.28
CA ILE A 271 -18.22 20.37 5.88
C ILE A 271 -19.63 20.86 5.55
N ARG A 272 -20.43 20.02 4.91
CA ARG A 272 -21.83 20.33 4.59
C ARG A 272 -22.71 19.66 5.63
N GLN A 273 -23.62 20.42 6.23
CA GLN A 273 -24.65 19.84 7.08
C GLN A 273 -25.50 18.86 6.26
N GLY A 274 -25.83 17.71 6.86
CA GLY A 274 -26.57 16.64 6.21
C GLY A 274 -26.79 15.48 7.16
N THR A 275 -27.92 14.80 6.98
CA THR A 275 -28.31 13.61 7.73
C THR A 275 -29.00 12.65 6.78
N GLY A 276 -28.87 11.35 7.06
CA GLY A 276 -29.50 10.29 6.30
C GLY A 276 -29.41 8.96 7.02
N LEU A 277 -29.68 7.87 6.30
CA LEU A 277 -29.60 6.54 6.88
C LEU A 277 -28.15 6.22 7.26
N GLY A 278 -27.87 6.06 8.55
CA GLY A 278 -26.55 5.65 9.02
C GLY A 278 -25.51 6.76 9.13
N TYR A 279 -25.86 8.04 8.93
CA TYR A 279 -24.90 9.14 9.02
C TYR A 279 -25.54 10.47 9.41
N GLN A 280 -24.73 11.33 10.03
CA GLN A 280 -25.03 12.74 10.26
C GLN A 280 -23.72 13.53 10.34
N ASN A 281 -23.51 14.47 9.42
CA ASN A 281 -22.19 15.09 9.19
C ASN A 281 -21.73 16.05 10.30
N THR A 282 -22.66 16.56 11.12
CA THR A 282 -22.35 17.39 12.29
C THR A 282 -23.39 17.16 13.39
N LEU A 283 -23.02 17.32 14.65
CA LEU A 283 -23.98 17.42 15.75
C LEU A 283 -24.99 18.56 15.49
N THR A 284 -26.11 18.55 16.20
CA THR A 284 -27.08 19.65 16.16
C THR A 284 -26.50 20.88 16.88
N GLU A 285 -26.93 22.07 16.49
CA GLU A 285 -26.52 23.31 17.17
C GLU A 285 -26.89 23.30 18.68
N PRO A 286 -28.09 22.85 19.10
CA PRO A 286 -28.40 22.69 20.52
C PRO A 286 -27.46 21.71 21.25
N ALA A 287 -27.15 20.55 20.66
CA ALA A 287 -26.22 19.59 21.27
C ALA A 287 -24.80 20.15 21.39
N THR A 288 -24.34 20.85 20.35
CA THR A 288 -23.04 21.53 20.34
C THR A 288 -22.97 22.58 21.46
N ASN A 289 -23.96 23.46 21.55
CA ASN A 289 -24.02 24.48 22.60
C ASN A 289 -24.08 23.86 24.00
N TYR A 290 -24.82 22.76 24.17
CA TYR A 290 -24.87 22.03 25.43
C TYR A 290 -23.49 21.47 25.84
N LEU A 291 -22.75 20.85 24.91
CA LEU A 291 -21.40 20.36 25.17
C LEU A 291 -20.41 21.49 25.49
N LEU A 292 -20.41 22.56 24.68
CA LEU A 292 -19.52 23.71 24.90
C LEU A 292 -19.80 24.39 26.25
N LYS A 293 -21.08 24.54 26.63
CA LYS A 293 -21.48 25.10 27.92
C LYS A 293 -21.09 24.20 29.10
N SER A 294 -21.27 22.89 28.95
CA SER A 294 -21.10 21.92 30.05
C SER A 294 -19.65 21.52 30.29
N LEU A 295 -18.83 21.46 29.23
CA LEU A 295 -17.46 20.96 29.31
C LEU A 295 -16.41 22.05 29.20
N ARG A 296 -16.74 23.20 28.59
CA ARG A 296 -15.82 24.31 28.30
C ARG A 296 -14.46 23.84 27.77
N PRO A 297 -14.42 23.08 26.66
CA PRO A 297 -13.19 22.50 26.15
C PRO A 297 -12.19 23.58 25.69
N THR A 298 -10.90 23.30 25.85
CA THR A 298 -9.80 24.14 25.34
C THR A 298 -9.38 23.74 23.93
N LEU A 299 -9.60 22.48 23.56
CA LEU A 299 -9.37 21.90 22.24
C LEU A 299 -10.42 20.81 21.98
N ILE A 300 -10.84 20.70 20.73
CA ILE A 300 -11.81 19.71 20.26
C ILE A 300 -11.19 18.97 19.06
N LEU A 301 -11.23 17.65 19.07
CA LEU A 301 -10.77 16.80 17.97
C LEU A 301 -11.91 15.91 17.49
N SER A 302 -12.21 15.95 16.19
CA SER A 302 -13.28 15.17 15.57
C SER A 302 -12.85 14.34 14.36
N GLY A 303 -13.68 13.39 13.91
CA GLY A 303 -13.45 12.53 12.74
C GLY A 303 -14.57 12.69 11.69
N ASP A 304 -15.03 11.58 11.09
CA ASP A 304 -16.22 11.40 10.23
C ASP A 304 -16.21 12.15 8.88
N ASP A 305 -15.77 13.41 8.81
CA ASP A 305 -15.73 14.16 7.54
C ASP A 305 -14.60 13.70 6.58
N HIS A 306 -13.69 12.85 7.08
CA HIS A 306 -12.51 12.28 6.40
C HIS A 306 -11.45 13.29 5.93
N ASP A 307 -11.80 14.55 5.67
CA ASP A 307 -10.89 15.62 5.28
C ASP A 307 -10.60 16.57 6.44
N TYR A 308 -9.49 17.29 6.38
CA TYR A 308 -9.10 18.23 7.42
C TYR A 308 -10.10 19.39 7.50
N CYS A 309 -10.45 19.79 8.71
CA CYS A 309 -11.17 21.04 8.92
C CYS A 309 -10.83 21.69 10.26
N GLU A 310 -10.39 22.94 10.22
CA GLU A 310 -10.27 23.78 11.41
C GLU A 310 -11.45 24.72 11.55
N TYR A 311 -11.99 24.83 12.76
CA TYR A 311 -13.00 25.80 13.10
C TYR A 311 -12.82 26.29 14.55
N ALA A 312 -13.22 27.52 14.84
CA ALA A 312 -13.18 28.08 16.20
C ALA A 312 -14.61 28.29 16.70
N HIS A 313 -14.96 27.59 17.79
CA HIS A 313 -16.24 27.72 18.47
C HIS A 313 -16.19 28.82 19.52
N THR A 314 -17.21 29.66 19.56
CA THR A 314 -17.37 30.63 20.66
C THR A 314 -17.92 29.93 21.89
N LEU A 315 -17.23 30.01 23.03
CA LEU A 315 -17.73 29.46 24.28
C LEU A 315 -18.79 30.40 24.89
N PRO A 316 -19.87 29.85 25.50
CA PRO A 316 -20.83 30.66 26.24
C PRO A 316 -20.15 31.46 27.36
N LEU A 317 -20.56 32.72 27.54
CA LEU A 317 -20.04 33.59 28.60
C LEU A 317 -20.36 32.99 29.98
N LEU A 318 -19.40 33.06 30.89
CA LEU A 318 -19.63 32.81 32.31
C LEU A 318 -20.25 34.07 32.95
N ASP A 319 -21.15 33.89 33.90
CA ASP A 319 -21.77 35.01 34.62
C ASP A 319 -20.69 35.90 35.26
N GLY A 320 -20.64 37.17 34.86
CA GLY A 320 -19.66 38.15 35.33
C GLY A 320 -18.35 38.23 34.51
N SER A 321 -18.16 37.38 33.49
CA SER A 321 -17.04 37.50 32.56
C SER A 321 -17.43 38.27 31.29
N SER A 322 -16.58 39.22 30.87
CA SER A 322 -16.74 39.97 29.62
C SER A 322 -15.84 39.45 28.50
N SER A 323 -14.97 38.47 28.76
CA SER A 323 -14.06 37.92 27.75
C SER A 323 -14.74 36.83 26.93
N VAL A 324 -14.78 37.03 25.61
CA VAL A 324 -15.21 35.99 24.67
C VAL A 324 -14.08 34.98 24.54
N GLU A 325 -14.30 33.78 25.10
CA GLU A 325 -13.39 32.65 24.94
C GLU A 325 -13.79 31.82 23.71
N SER A 326 -12.82 31.14 23.09
CA SER A 326 -13.06 30.24 21.99
C SER A 326 -12.31 28.92 22.14
N ALA A 327 -12.87 27.87 21.55
CA ALA A 327 -12.29 26.54 21.50
C ALA A 327 -12.03 26.15 20.04
N LYS A 328 -10.78 25.80 19.73
CA LYS A 328 -10.42 25.27 18.41
C LYS A 328 -10.98 23.85 18.27
N GLU A 329 -11.67 23.58 17.16
CA GLU A 329 -11.98 22.23 16.69
C GLU A 329 -11.13 21.89 15.47
N VAL A 330 -10.52 20.70 15.49
CA VAL A 330 -9.90 20.07 14.31
C VAL A 330 -10.64 18.78 13.98
N SER A 331 -11.29 18.75 12.84
CA SER A 331 -11.72 17.50 12.21
C SER A 331 -10.50 16.86 11.56
N VAL A 332 -10.06 15.76 12.16
CA VAL A 332 -8.84 15.02 11.84
C VAL A 332 -9.04 14.29 10.52
N LYS A 333 -8.03 14.37 9.67
CA LYS A 333 -8.03 13.72 8.37
C LYS A 333 -8.04 12.20 8.54
N SER A 334 -8.80 11.49 7.71
CA SER A 334 -8.84 10.02 7.72
C SER A 334 -7.43 9.43 7.54
N PHE A 335 -7.13 8.40 8.32
CA PHE A 335 -5.89 7.63 8.21
C PHE A 335 -5.90 6.70 6.98
N SER A 336 -7.10 6.38 6.48
CA SER A 336 -7.30 5.51 5.34
C SER A 336 -7.16 6.25 4.01
N MET A 337 -6.47 5.61 3.05
CA MET A 337 -6.44 6.10 1.66
C MET A 337 -7.73 5.87 0.88
N ALA A 338 -8.71 5.15 1.46
CA ALA A 338 -9.94 4.76 0.78
C ALA A 338 -11.07 5.80 0.91
N MET A 339 -10.84 6.91 1.62
CA MET A 339 -11.90 7.81 2.10
C MET A 339 -12.02 9.12 1.30
N GLY A 340 -11.79 9.03 -0.01
CA GLY A 340 -12.05 10.15 -0.93
C GLY A 340 -11.06 11.32 -0.85
N ILE A 341 -10.04 11.22 0.01
CA ILE A 341 -8.92 12.18 0.16
C ILE A 341 -7.67 11.69 -0.59
N ARG A 342 -6.84 12.62 -1.06
CA ARG A 342 -5.59 12.30 -1.77
C ARG A 342 -4.47 11.98 -0.81
N ARG A 343 -4.38 12.67 0.33
CA ARG A 343 -3.31 12.45 1.32
C ARG A 343 -3.90 12.12 2.67
N PRO A 344 -3.94 10.85 3.09
CA PRO A 344 -4.37 10.49 4.44
C PRO A 344 -3.56 11.22 5.52
N GLY A 345 -4.02 11.20 6.76
CA GLY A 345 -3.31 11.89 7.84
C GLY A 345 -3.66 11.40 9.23
N PHE A 346 -3.10 12.10 10.21
CA PHE A 346 -3.36 11.94 11.64
C PHE A 346 -3.00 13.25 12.37
N GLN A 347 -3.43 13.40 13.61
CA GLN A 347 -3.11 14.56 14.44
C GLN A 347 -2.11 14.18 15.54
N LEU A 348 -1.11 15.04 15.76
CA LEU A 348 -0.26 14.98 16.93
C LEU A 348 -0.78 15.95 17.98
N LEU A 349 -0.85 15.51 19.23
CA LEU A 349 -1.25 16.33 20.37
C LEU A 349 -0.15 16.31 21.44
N SER A 350 0.37 17.48 21.78
CA SER A 350 1.32 17.68 22.88
C SER A 350 0.65 18.41 24.04
N LEU A 351 0.64 17.75 25.19
CA LEU A 351 0.11 18.29 26.45
C LEU A 351 1.30 18.59 27.35
N THR A 352 1.53 19.87 27.63
CA THR A 352 2.66 20.30 28.45
C THR A 352 2.18 20.79 29.81
N SER A 353 3.00 20.60 30.82
CA SER A 353 2.68 20.95 32.20
C SER A 353 3.96 21.21 32.98
N THR A 354 3.89 22.08 33.98
CA THR A 354 5.01 22.46 34.82
C THR A 354 4.82 21.90 36.22
N VAL A 355 5.83 21.23 36.76
CA VAL A 355 5.84 20.73 38.13
C VAL A 355 6.36 21.82 39.05
N THR A 356 5.59 22.18 40.09
CA THR A 356 6.05 23.17 41.06
C THR A 356 7.11 22.57 42.00
N PRO A 357 8.27 23.23 42.21
CA PRO A 357 9.34 22.69 43.07
C PRO A 357 8.92 22.47 44.52
N ASP A 358 8.03 23.32 45.04
CA ASP A 358 7.69 23.34 46.47
C ASP A 358 6.73 22.21 46.87
N ASN A 359 5.74 21.91 46.02
CA ASN A 359 4.65 20.99 46.35
C ASN A 359 4.51 19.82 45.36
N MET A 360 5.39 19.73 44.36
CA MET A 360 5.36 18.71 43.30
C MET A 360 4.00 18.64 42.55
N VAL A 361 3.27 19.76 42.50
CA VAL A 361 1.98 19.84 41.82
C VAL A 361 2.22 20.11 40.34
N GLN A 362 1.63 19.26 39.48
CA GLN A 362 1.71 19.41 38.04
C GLN A 362 0.61 20.36 37.54
N ILE A 363 1.01 21.51 37.01
CA ILE A 363 0.11 22.55 36.51
C ILE A 363 0.09 22.51 34.97
N PRO A 364 -1.07 22.34 34.33
CA PRO A 364 -1.21 22.40 32.87
C PRO A 364 -0.74 23.74 32.30
N ASN A 365 0.09 23.70 31.27
CA ASN A 365 0.45 24.89 30.50
C ASN A 365 -0.59 25.08 29.39
N GLY A 366 -1.11 26.30 29.22
CA GLY A 366 -2.12 26.59 28.21
C GLY A 366 -1.55 27.23 26.94
N PRO A 367 -2.23 27.09 25.78
CA PRO A 367 -3.20 26.05 25.41
C PRO A 367 -2.52 24.74 24.95
N PRO A 368 -3.24 23.60 24.91
CA PRO A 368 -2.75 22.38 24.26
C PRO A 368 -2.29 22.65 22.82
N GLN A 369 -1.22 22.00 22.39
CA GLN A 369 -0.68 22.18 21.04
C GLN A 369 -0.97 20.96 20.19
N ASP A 370 -1.44 21.22 18.97
CA ASP A 370 -1.73 20.18 17.99
C ASP A 370 -1.13 20.52 16.61
N VAL A 371 -0.77 19.49 15.84
CA VAL A 371 -0.33 19.66 14.45
C VAL A 371 -0.74 18.45 13.60
N PRO A 372 -1.26 18.66 12.38
CA PRO A 372 -1.55 17.56 11.47
C PRO A 372 -0.29 17.04 10.80
N CYS A 373 -0.23 15.73 10.58
CA CYS A 373 0.76 15.09 9.74
C CYS A 373 0.10 14.34 8.60
N LEU A 374 0.65 14.53 7.39
CA LEU A 374 0.09 13.99 6.16
C LEU A 374 0.89 12.80 5.66
N LEU A 375 0.20 11.69 5.43
CA LEU A 375 0.70 10.48 4.81
C LEU A 375 0.82 10.66 3.28
N PRO A 376 1.51 9.73 2.60
CA PRO A 376 1.67 9.75 1.15
C PRO A 376 0.35 9.67 0.38
N ASN A 377 0.31 10.32 -0.78
CA ASN A 377 -0.71 10.06 -1.80
C ASN A 377 -0.41 8.74 -2.54
N GLN A 378 -0.80 7.62 -1.92
CA GLN A 378 -0.52 6.28 -2.44
C GLN A 378 -1.20 6.02 -3.79
N LEU A 379 -2.44 6.49 -3.98
CA LEU A 379 -3.12 6.38 -5.27
C LEU A 379 -2.36 7.15 -6.37
N GLY A 380 -1.82 8.32 -6.03
CA GLY A 380 -0.95 9.09 -6.92
C GLY A 380 0.34 8.35 -7.28
N VAL A 381 0.96 7.62 -6.35
CA VAL A 381 2.13 6.76 -6.65
C VAL A 381 1.75 5.69 -7.69
N TYR A 382 0.60 5.04 -7.52
CA TYR A 382 0.14 4.03 -8.48
C TYR A 382 -0.16 4.63 -9.86
N LEU A 383 -0.91 5.74 -9.91
CA LEU A 383 -1.39 6.33 -11.16
C LEU A 383 -0.33 7.13 -11.91
N TYR A 384 0.58 7.83 -11.21
CA TYR A 384 1.52 8.75 -11.82
C TYR A 384 2.97 8.28 -11.80
N ALA A 385 3.32 7.29 -10.98
CA ALA A 385 4.63 6.65 -11.05
C ALA A 385 4.54 5.26 -11.68
N TYR A 386 3.73 4.35 -11.15
CA TYR A 386 3.75 2.95 -11.61
C TYR A 386 3.14 2.78 -13.00
N VAL A 387 1.93 3.28 -13.24
CA VAL A 387 1.26 3.13 -14.56
C VAL A 387 2.10 3.70 -15.70
N PRO A 388 2.63 4.94 -15.65
CA PRO A 388 3.49 5.46 -16.70
C PRO A 388 4.78 4.65 -16.86
N PHE A 389 5.36 4.15 -15.76
CA PHE A 389 6.58 3.35 -15.82
C PHE A 389 6.34 1.95 -16.41
N ILE A 390 5.15 1.35 -16.21
CA ILE A 390 4.70 0.14 -16.92
C ILE A 390 4.63 0.43 -18.41
N VAL A 391 3.90 1.47 -18.82
CA VAL A 391 3.73 1.82 -20.23
C VAL A 391 5.08 2.08 -20.91
N PHE A 392 5.97 2.84 -20.27
CA PHE A 392 7.33 3.08 -20.75
C PHE A 392 8.13 1.79 -20.89
N SER A 393 8.09 0.91 -19.88
CA SER A 393 8.80 -0.37 -19.89
C SER A 393 8.32 -1.25 -21.06
N LEU A 394 7.00 -1.37 -21.24
CA LEU A 394 6.41 -2.15 -22.33
C LEU A 394 6.79 -1.57 -23.70
N LEU A 395 6.73 -0.25 -23.86
CA LEU A 395 7.12 0.41 -25.10
C LEU A 395 8.61 0.21 -25.40
N ALA A 396 9.49 0.35 -24.40
CA ALA A 396 10.93 0.15 -24.55
C ALA A 396 11.26 -1.29 -24.96
N LEU A 397 10.62 -2.28 -24.33
CA LEU A 397 10.78 -3.70 -24.68
C LEU A 397 10.23 -3.99 -26.09
N PHE A 398 9.07 -3.43 -26.43
CA PHE A 398 8.47 -3.61 -27.75
C PHE A 398 9.33 -3.02 -28.87
N LEU A 399 9.79 -1.77 -28.72
CA LEU A 399 10.67 -1.12 -29.68
C LEU A 399 12.03 -1.82 -29.81
N SER A 400 12.60 -2.27 -28.69
CA SER A 400 13.82 -3.09 -28.68
C SER A 400 13.61 -4.39 -29.47
N ASN A 401 12.47 -5.04 -29.26
CA ASN A 401 12.13 -6.27 -29.97
C ASN A 401 11.92 -6.07 -31.47
N ILE A 402 11.22 -4.99 -31.89
CA ILE A 402 11.09 -4.60 -33.31
C ILE A 402 12.47 -4.41 -33.94
N ARG A 403 13.35 -3.63 -33.30
CA ARG A 403 14.71 -3.41 -33.80
C ARG A 403 15.46 -4.72 -33.99
N ARG A 404 15.29 -5.69 -33.09
CA ARG A 404 15.91 -7.02 -33.21
C ARG A 404 15.32 -7.83 -34.36
N THR A 405 13.99 -7.88 -34.51
CA THR A 405 13.35 -8.64 -35.59
C THR A 405 13.69 -8.05 -36.94
N SER A 406 13.63 -6.72 -37.10
CA SER A 406 13.99 -6.03 -38.35
C SER A 406 15.47 -6.16 -38.68
N ALA A 407 16.38 -6.09 -37.70
CA ALA A 407 17.81 -6.33 -37.94
C ALA A 407 18.09 -7.78 -38.38
N ARG A 408 17.37 -8.76 -37.81
CA ARG A 408 17.45 -10.18 -38.23
C ARG A 408 16.93 -10.37 -39.65
N GLU A 409 15.83 -9.72 -40.01
CA GLU A 409 15.24 -9.79 -41.35
C GLU A 409 16.16 -9.15 -42.39
N SER A 410 16.70 -7.96 -42.14
CA SER A 410 17.70 -7.31 -42.99
C SER A 410 18.96 -8.16 -43.17
N TYR A 411 19.41 -8.85 -42.11
CA TYR A 411 20.55 -9.78 -42.19
C TYR A 411 20.21 -11.03 -43.03
N ARG A 412 19.01 -11.61 -42.88
CA ARG A 412 18.54 -12.73 -43.72
C ARG A 412 18.53 -12.32 -45.19
N THR A 413 17.95 -11.18 -45.54
CA THR A 413 17.91 -10.67 -46.93
C THR A 413 19.32 -10.43 -47.49
N SER A 414 20.22 -9.84 -46.70
CA SER A 414 21.62 -9.62 -47.10
C SER A 414 22.38 -10.93 -47.29
N SER A 415 22.17 -11.92 -46.41
CA SER A 415 22.80 -13.24 -46.51
C SER A 415 22.31 -14.01 -47.74
N TYR A 416 21.01 -13.94 -48.06
CA TYR A 416 20.40 -14.54 -49.24
C TYR A 416 20.94 -13.95 -50.55
N MET A 417 21.05 -12.61 -50.61
CA MET A 417 21.67 -11.89 -51.74
C MET A 417 23.15 -12.27 -51.91
N ARG A 418 23.88 -12.48 -50.81
CA ARG A 418 25.30 -12.87 -50.84
C ARG A 418 25.50 -14.32 -51.31
N THR A 419 24.59 -15.23 -50.97
CA THR A 419 24.60 -16.61 -51.49
C THR A 419 24.27 -16.67 -52.98
N GLN A 420 23.32 -15.86 -53.48
CA GLN A 420 23.02 -15.78 -54.91
C GLN A 420 24.18 -15.21 -55.75
N ASN A 421 24.89 -14.19 -55.24
CA ASN A 421 26.06 -13.65 -55.93
C ASN A 421 27.27 -14.61 -55.92
N ARG A 422 27.35 -15.55 -54.97
CA ARG A 422 28.42 -16.56 -54.95
C ARG A 422 28.19 -17.71 -55.94
N SER A 423 26.93 -17.98 -56.30
CA SER A 423 26.56 -18.92 -57.38
C SER A 423 26.73 -18.34 -58.80
N ARG A 424 27.05 -17.04 -58.94
CA ARG A 424 27.38 -16.39 -60.22
C ARG A 424 28.85 -15.97 -60.24
N SER A 425 29.76 -16.94 -60.33
CA SER A 425 31.16 -16.71 -60.73
C SER A 425 31.50 -17.64 -61.90
N PRO A 426 32.10 -17.16 -63.00
CA PRO A 426 32.21 -17.92 -64.24
C PRO A 426 33.38 -18.91 -64.17
N ARG A 427 33.09 -20.21 -64.33
CA ARG A 427 34.10 -21.19 -64.76
C ARG A 427 34.36 -20.97 -66.26
N GLY A 428 35.63 -20.75 -66.60
CA GLY A 428 36.08 -20.53 -67.98
C GLY A 428 36.41 -21.81 -68.75
N ARG A 429 36.44 -21.64 -70.09
CA ARG A 429 36.90 -22.52 -71.19
C ARG A 429 36.04 -23.74 -71.50
N SER A 430 35.75 -24.12 -72.75
CA SER A 430 36.14 -23.66 -74.09
C SER A 430 35.31 -24.41 -75.16
N ALA A 431 35.06 -23.74 -76.28
CA ALA A 431 34.94 -24.22 -77.67
C ALA A 431 33.79 -25.19 -78.10
N SER A 432 33.04 -24.66 -79.08
CA SER A 432 32.47 -25.28 -80.30
C SER A 432 31.49 -26.45 -80.19
N GLU A 433 30.24 -26.21 -80.59
CA GLU A 433 29.71 -26.64 -81.90
C GLU A 433 28.34 -25.99 -82.21
N GLU A 434 28.06 -25.83 -83.51
CA GLU A 434 26.97 -25.08 -84.14
C GLU A 434 25.61 -25.81 -84.16
N PHE A 435 24.61 -25.12 -84.75
CA PHE A 435 23.22 -25.49 -85.07
C PHE A 435 22.24 -25.44 -83.88
N GLY A 436 21.06 -24.84 -83.97
CA GLY A 436 20.28 -24.36 -85.11
C GLY A 436 19.01 -23.66 -84.61
N ASN A 437 18.40 -22.91 -85.52
CA ASN A 437 17.36 -21.90 -85.36
C ASN A 437 15.99 -22.45 -84.87
N GLY A 438 15.17 -21.64 -84.19
CA GLY A 438 13.74 -21.96 -83.98
C GLY A 438 13.00 -21.19 -82.88
N ASN A 439 12.32 -20.10 -83.27
CA ASN A 439 11.25 -19.45 -82.49
C ASN A 439 10.06 -20.41 -82.22
N VAL A 440 9.26 -20.10 -81.19
CA VAL A 440 7.77 -19.98 -81.19
C VAL A 440 7.11 -20.44 -79.86
N ASN A 441 6.41 -19.48 -79.26
CA ASN A 441 5.14 -19.46 -78.48
C ASN A 441 4.81 -20.48 -77.37
N HIS A 442 4.56 -19.89 -76.19
CA HIS A 442 3.31 -19.95 -75.41
C HIS A 442 2.31 -21.09 -75.69
N VAL A 443 2.06 -21.94 -74.69
CA VAL A 443 0.77 -22.61 -74.46
C VAL A 443 0.52 -22.77 -72.94
N ASN A 444 -0.65 -22.30 -72.51
CA ASN A 444 -1.31 -22.57 -71.23
C ASN A 444 -1.84 -24.01 -71.17
N GLY A 445 -1.91 -24.62 -69.98
CA GLY A 445 -2.68 -25.85 -69.79
C GLY A 445 -2.73 -26.38 -68.37
N ASN A 446 -3.75 -25.94 -67.62
CA ASN A 446 -4.64 -26.68 -66.69
C ASN A 446 -4.13 -27.90 -65.89
N ILE A 447 -4.24 -27.84 -64.56
CA ILE A 447 -5.28 -28.47 -63.70
C ILE A 447 -5.24 -29.99 -63.73
N GLU A 448 -4.87 -30.59 -62.59
CA GLU A 448 -5.53 -31.82 -62.14
C GLU A 448 -5.69 -31.83 -60.62
N LEU A 449 -6.93 -32.15 -60.23
CA LEU A 449 -7.48 -32.16 -58.88
C LEU A 449 -7.77 -33.63 -58.57
N SER A 450 -7.26 -34.17 -57.46
CA SER A 450 -7.78 -35.43 -56.92
C SER A 450 -7.87 -35.39 -55.40
N ARG A 451 -9.10 -35.66 -54.95
CA ARG A 451 -9.60 -35.77 -53.58
C ARG A 451 -9.78 -37.26 -53.28
N ARG A 452 -9.55 -37.70 -52.04
CA ARG A 452 -10.23 -38.81 -51.30
C ARG A 452 -9.62 -38.85 -49.88
N LEU A 453 -10.31 -38.47 -48.80
CA LEU A 453 -11.39 -39.13 -48.03
C LEU A 453 -10.97 -40.36 -47.18
N SER A 454 -10.76 -40.10 -45.88
CA SER A 454 -11.35 -40.71 -44.65
C SER A 454 -11.60 -42.23 -44.49
N SER A 455 -11.06 -42.81 -43.41
CA SER A 455 -11.71 -43.68 -42.36
C SER A 455 -10.65 -43.99 -41.27
N ARG A 456 -10.79 -43.70 -39.96
CA ARG A 456 -11.60 -44.28 -38.84
C ARG A 456 -11.19 -45.70 -38.37
N ASP A 457 -11.27 -45.87 -37.03
CA ASP A 457 -11.16 -47.07 -36.17
C ASP A 457 -9.78 -47.31 -35.50
N ASP A 458 -9.64 -47.91 -34.31
CA ASP A 458 -10.25 -47.80 -32.97
C ASP A 458 -9.31 -48.58 -31.99
N VAL A 459 -9.32 -48.25 -30.69
CA VAL A 459 -9.09 -49.16 -29.51
C VAL A 459 -7.68 -49.71 -29.08
N LYS A 460 -7.30 -49.30 -27.84
CA LYS A 460 -6.75 -50.01 -26.63
C LYS A 460 -5.25 -50.31 -26.31
N ASP A 461 -5.06 -50.28 -24.97
CA ASP A 461 -4.03 -50.80 -24.03
C ASP A 461 -2.69 -50.02 -23.90
N VAL A 462 -2.45 -49.28 -22.81
CA VAL A 462 -2.05 -49.63 -21.41
C VAL A 462 -0.67 -50.27 -21.35
N ASP A 463 0.30 -49.57 -20.73
CA ASP A 463 1.12 -50.17 -19.68
C ASP A 463 1.81 -49.12 -18.79
N ILE A 464 1.71 -49.37 -17.48
CA ILE A 464 2.25 -48.64 -16.35
C ILE A 464 3.44 -49.46 -15.83
N HIS A 465 4.59 -48.83 -15.61
CA HIS A 465 5.63 -49.41 -14.76
C HIS A 465 6.01 -48.48 -13.62
N VAL A 466 5.55 -48.89 -12.43
CA VAL A 466 6.01 -48.47 -11.11
C VAL A 466 7.22 -49.34 -10.75
N HIS A 467 8.28 -48.72 -10.24
CA HIS A 467 9.32 -49.44 -9.51
C HIS A 467 9.57 -48.75 -8.16
N GLU A 468 9.28 -49.50 -7.12
CA GLU A 468 9.53 -49.22 -5.71
C GLU A 468 10.82 -49.93 -5.30
N ARG A 469 11.67 -49.27 -4.51
CA ARG A 469 12.49 -49.93 -3.46
C ARG A 469 13.14 -48.92 -2.51
N ASP A 470 12.99 -49.23 -1.22
CA ASP A 470 13.57 -48.66 -0.02
C ASP A 470 15.11 -48.72 0.03
N HIS A 471 15.73 -47.76 0.74
CA HIS A 471 16.45 -48.02 2.01
C HIS A 471 17.21 -46.80 2.56
N ASP A 472 17.01 -46.59 3.86
CA ASP A 472 17.93 -46.22 4.94
C ASP A 472 18.59 -44.82 5.03
N ALA A 473 18.33 -44.22 6.19
CA ALA A 473 18.92 -43.01 6.74
C ALA A 473 20.23 -43.31 7.46
N TYR A 474 21.23 -42.42 7.33
CA TYR A 474 22.16 -42.10 8.42
C TYR A 474 22.64 -40.65 8.34
N VAL A 475 22.52 -39.99 9.50
CA VAL A 475 23.04 -38.68 9.89
C VAL A 475 24.57 -38.72 9.96
N LEU A 476 25.27 -37.65 9.56
CA LEU A 476 26.46 -37.09 10.23
C LEU A 476 26.95 -35.81 9.52
N ALA A 477 27.16 -34.76 10.30
CA ALA A 477 27.96 -33.57 9.98
C ALA A 477 29.17 -33.51 10.94
N PRO A 478 30.08 -32.53 10.84
CA PRO A 478 30.87 -32.09 9.70
C PRO A 478 32.38 -32.29 9.99
N GLN A 479 33.24 -32.39 8.96
CA GLN A 479 34.68 -32.22 9.16
C GLN A 479 35.26 -31.11 8.28
N THR A 480 35.95 -30.24 9.00
CA THR A 480 36.76 -29.11 8.57
C THR A 480 38.08 -29.59 7.96
N GLU A 481 38.38 -29.19 6.73
CA GLU A 481 39.76 -29.12 6.25
C GLU A 481 40.03 -27.76 5.60
N ARG A 482 40.99 -27.06 6.20
CA ARG A 482 41.61 -25.85 5.68
C ARG A 482 42.56 -26.26 4.55
N GLN A 483 42.35 -25.73 3.35
CA GLN A 483 43.45 -25.54 2.40
C GLN A 483 43.49 -24.06 1.97
N HIS A 484 44.68 -23.48 2.14
CA HIS A 484 45.05 -22.17 1.64
C HIS A 484 45.12 -22.20 0.11
N GLY A 485 44.23 -21.44 -0.52
CA GLY A 485 44.31 -21.07 -1.93
C GLY A 485 43.68 -19.70 -2.11
N GLY A 486 44.48 -18.69 -2.45
CA GLY A 486 44.00 -17.33 -2.64
C GLY A 486 43.15 -17.19 -3.91
N GLU A 487 41.83 -17.35 -3.78
CA GLU A 487 40.86 -16.96 -4.80
C GLU A 487 40.25 -15.59 -4.46
N ARG A 488 40.34 -14.64 -5.40
CA ARG A 488 39.61 -13.37 -5.37
C ARG A 488 38.10 -13.66 -5.33
N ARG A 489 37.53 -13.65 -4.13
CA ARG A 489 36.11 -13.84 -3.83
C ARG A 489 35.27 -12.79 -4.57
N LYS A 490 34.62 -13.18 -5.67
CA LYS A 490 33.58 -12.37 -6.34
C LYS A 490 32.41 -12.23 -5.36
N ARG A 491 32.21 -11.04 -4.79
CA ARG A 491 31.10 -10.76 -3.87
C ARG A 491 29.78 -10.78 -4.65
N SER A 492 28.98 -11.83 -4.45
CA SER A 492 27.55 -11.82 -4.81
C SER A 492 26.77 -11.20 -3.64
N TRP A 493 25.73 -10.44 -3.98
CA TRP A 493 24.81 -9.88 -3.00
C TRP A 493 23.52 -10.69 -3.07
N SER A 494 23.12 -11.30 -1.96
CA SER A 494 21.84 -11.98 -1.85
C SER A 494 20.92 -11.22 -0.91
N LEU A 495 19.76 -10.79 -1.40
CA LEU A 495 18.68 -10.21 -0.60
C LEU A 495 17.61 -11.27 -0.40
N THR A 496 17.26 -11.55 0.85
CA THR A 496 16.18 -12.50 1.17
C THR A 496 14.97 -11.70 1.65
N PHE A 497 13.77 -11.98 1.13
CA PHE A 497 12.53 -11.28 1.47
C PHE A 497 11.35 -12.24 1.42
N THR A 498 10.28 -11.96 2.16
CA THR A 498 9.09 -12.82 2.21
C THR A 498 8.01 -12.23 1.32
N LEU A 499 7.46 -13.03 0.39
CA LEU A 499 6.34 -12.66 -0.47
C LEU A 499 5.26 -13.73 -0.36
N CYS A 500 4.04 -13.33 0.02
CA CYS A 500 2.91 -14.24 0.27
C CYS A 500 3.27 -15.40 1.25
N GLY A 501 3.92 -15.07 2.37
CA GLY A 501 4.31 -16.06 3.38
C GLY A 501 5.48 -16.97 2.98
N GLN A 502 6.02 -16.84 1.77
CA GLN A 502 7.15 -17.65 1.30
C GLN A 502 8.45 -16.85 1.26
N LEU A 503 9.51 -17.44 1.83
CA LEU A 503 10.85 -16.86 1.81
C LEU A 503 11.44 -16.94 0.39
N ARG A 504 11.82 -15.80 -0.17
CA ARG A 504 12.41 -15.66 -1.51
C ARG A 504 13.82 -15.10 -1.38
N ARG A 505 14.75 -15.57 -2.22
CA ARG A 505 16.14 -15.07 -2.27
C ARG A 505 16.44 -14.53 -3.66
N LEU A 506 16.75 -13.24 -3.75
CA LEU A 506 17.27 -12.59 -4.93
C LEU A 506 18.80 -12.60 -4.87
N THR A 507 19.48 -13.19 -5.85
CA THR A 507 20.95 -13.18 -5.91
C THR A 507 21.40 -12.33 -7.09
N VAL A 508 22.09 -11.23 -6.80
CA VAL A 508 22.68 -10.33 -7.81
C VAL A 508 24.15 -10.73 -7.99
N GLY A 509 24.46 -11.30 -9.15
CA GLY A 509 25.84 -11.59 -9.57
C GLY A 509 26.60 -10.31 -9.94
N PRO A 510 27.94 -10.35 -9.98
CA PRO A 510 28.75 -9.16 -10.26
C PRO A 510 28.47 -8.61 -11.67
N LEU A 511 28.37 -7.28 -11.77
CA LEU A 511 28.34 -6.54 -13.05
C LEU A 511 29.59 -6.90 -13.87
N PRO A 512 29.47 -7.22 -15.18
CA PRO A 512 30.64 -7.49 -16.00
C PRO A 512 31.45 -6.20 -16.21
N HIS A 513 32.74 -6.27 -15.90
CA HIS A 513 33.71 -5.20 -16.17
C HIS A 513 33.73 -4.82 -17.66
N PHE A 514 33.79 -3.51 -17.90
CA PHE A 514 34.10 -2.88 -19.17
C PHE A 514 35.51 -3.29 -19.67
N CYS A 515 35.59 -3.61 -20.96
CA CYS A 515 36.75 -3.68 -21.87
C CYS A 515 38.13 -4.12 -21.34
N GLY A 516 38.68 -5.16 -22.00
CA GLY A 516 40.08 -5.15 -22.45
C GLY A 516 40.94 -6.37 -22.11
N GLN A 517 41.59 -6.88 -23.16
CA GLN A 517 42.70 -7.85 -23.22
C GLN A 517 42.38 -9.32 -22.97
N GLY A 518 42.66 -10.10 -24.03
CA GLY A 518 42.47 -11.53 -24.07
C GLY A 518 43.66 -12.27 -23.46
N ASP A 519 43.34 -13.44 -22.93
CA ASP A 519 44.27 -14.54 -22.80
C ASP A 519 43.67 -15.75 -23.51
N ASP A 520 44.49 -16.31 -24.38
CA ASP A 520 44.26 -17.45 -25.26
C ASP A 520 44.21 -18.73 -24.40
N VAL A 521 43.06 -19.39 -24.33
CA VAL A 521 42.97 -20.78 -23.84
C VAL A 521 42.16 -21.57 -24.85
N ARG A 522 42.88 -22.22 -25.76
CA ARG A 522 42.38 -23.29 -26.62
C ARG A 522 41.86 -24.45 -25.76
N GLY A 523 40.70 -24.96 -26.16
CA GLY A 523 40.28 -26.32 -25.85
C GLY A 523 39.02 -26.40 -25.01
N ARG A 524 37.86 -26.53 -25.68
CA ARG A 524 36.80 -27.49 -25.34
C ARG A 524 35.69 -27.45 -26.39
N ASN A 525 35.56 -28.58 -27.06
CA ASN A 525 34.41 -29.17 -27.74
C ASN A 525 33.21 -28.24 -27.99
N GLU A 526 32.96 -27.99 -29.27
CA GLU A 526 31.66 -27.57 -29.80
C GLU A 526 30.59 -28.57 -29.35
N VAL A 527 29.87 -28.20 -28.30
CA VAL A 527 28.49 -28.66 -28.11
C VAL A 527 27.66 -27.77 -29.03
N GLU A 528 27.22 -28.32 -30.15
CA GLU A 528 26.17 -27.72 -30.97
C GLU A 528 24.95 -27.45 -30.09
N LEU A 529 24.80 -26.20 -29.66
CA LEU A 529 23.53 -25.71 -29.13
C LEU A 529 22.51 -25.79 -30.28
N PRO A 530 21.29 -26.32 -30.06
CA PRO A 530 20.29 -26.39 -31.10
C PRO A 530 19.98 -24.97 -31.60
N PRO A 531 19.59 -24.83 -32.88
CA PRO A 531 19.28 -23.52 -33.43
C PRO A 531 18.20 -22.87 -32.57
N ARG A 532 18.51 -21.69 -32.03
CA ARG A 532 17.56 -20.87 -31.27
C ARG A 532 16.30 -20.71 -32.12
N GLU A 533 15.22 -21.33 -31.65
CA GLU A 533 13.87 -21.25 -32.17
C GLU A 533 13.56 -19.83 -32.68
N GLU A 534 13.06 -19.72 -33.92
CA GLU A 534 12.70 -18.44 -34.54
C GLU A 534 11.59 -17.75 -33.74
N GLN A 535 11.99 -16.92 -32.78
CA GLN A 535 11.04 -16.16 -31.99
C GLN A 535 10.54 -14.98 -32.82
N GLY A 536 9.32 -15.10 -33.31
CA GLY A 536 8.57 -13.99 -33.92
C GLY A 536 8.34 -12.85 -32.92
N LEU A 537 7.89 -11.70 -33.45
CA LEU A 537 7.71 -10.45 -32.69
C LEU A 537 6.95 -10.67 -31.38
N PHE A 538 5.82 -11.38 -31.41
CA PHE A 538 5.02 -11.61 -30.20
C PHE A 538 5.75 -12.43 -29.13
N ARG A 539 6.30 -13.61 -29.50
CA ARG A 539 7.00 -14.50 -28.56
C ARG A 539 8.24 -13.84 -27.94
N GLY A 540 9.00 -13.06 -28.72
CA GLY A 540 10.18 -12.34 -28.25
C GLY A 540 9.83 -11.21 -27.25
N PHE A 541 8.74 -10.48 -27.51
CA PHE A 541 8.25 -9.43 -26.61
C PHE A 541 7.74 -10.03 -25.30
N SER A 542 6.87 -11.04 -25.35
CA SER A 542 6.33 -11.70 -24.15
C SER A 542 7.42 -12.27 -23.27
N ARG A 543 8.46 -12.86 -23.86
CA ARG A 543 9.62 -13.36 -23.11
C ARG A 543 10.37 -12.24 -22.40
N ASP A 544 10.66 -11.13 -23.06
CA ASP A 544 11.38 -10.03 -22.41
C ASP A 544 10.56 -9.40 -21.27
N VAL A 545 9.23 -9.30 -21.43
CA VAL A 545 8.31 -8.85 -20.36
C VAL A 545 8.38 -9.81 -19.17
N LEU A 546 8.28 -11.12 -19.44
CA LEU A 546 8.43 -12.14 -18.41
C LEU A 546 9.82 -12.11 -17.78
N ASP A 547 10.88 -11.87 -18.53
CA ASP A 547 12.23 -11.75 -17.97
C ASP A 547 12.31 -10.53 -17.04
N VAL A 548 11.74 -9.37 -17.39
CA VAL A 548 11.71 -8.22 -16.47
C VAL A 548 10.90 -8.52 -15.21
N ALA A 549 9.71 -9.10 -15.36
CA ALA A 549 8.80 -9.37 -14.24
C ALA A 549 9.22 -10.57 -13.37
N TRP A 550 9.86 -11.57 -13.97
CA TRP A 550 10.15 -12.88 -13.39
C TRP A 550 11.48 -13.45 -13.93
N PRO A 551 12.64 -13.12 -13.32
CA PRO A 551 13.93 -13.60 -13.80
C PRO A 551 14.04 -15.12 -13.73
N ALA A 552 14.48 -15.76 -14.82
CA ALA A 552 14.87 -17.17 -14.83
C ALA A 552 15.95 -17.42 -13.75
N GLY A 553 15.65 -18.31 -12.79
CA GLY A 553 16.47 -18.56 -11.60
C GLY A 553 15.81 -18.17 -10.28
N ALA A 554 14.61 -17.56 -10.31
CA ALA A 554 13.72 -17.53 -9.16
C ALA A 554 13.07 -18.92 -8.98
N GLU A 555 13.86 -19.90 -8.52
CA GLU A 555 13.28 -21.15 -8.06
C GLU A 555 12.44 -20.86 -6.81
N PRO A 556 11.22 -21.42 -6.70
CA PRO A 556 10.63 -21.57 -5.38
C PRO A 556 11.62 -22.36 -4.53
N LEU A 557 12.04 -21.80 -3.40
CA LEU A 557 12.53 -22.63 -2.31
C LEU A 557 11.37 -23.56 -1.97
N VAL A 558 11.41 -24.76 -2.52
CA VAL A 558 10.64 -25.89 -2.01
C VAL A 558 11.13 -26.04 -0.58
N LEU A 559 10.37 -25.54 0.39
CA LEU A 559 10.46 -26.09 1.73
C LEU A 559 10.09 -27.55 1.55
N GLY A 560 11.10 -28.41 1.61
CA GLY A 560 10.87 -29.82 1.89
C GLY A 560 9.94 -29.88 3.09
N ARG A 561 8.87 -30.66 2.95
CA ARG A 561 7.95 -31.01 4.03
C ARG A 561 8.78 -31.32 5.29
N ALA A 562 8.71 -30.45 6.28
CA ALA A 562 8.81 -30.86 7.66
C ALA A 562 7.36 -31.01 8.12
N ILE A 563 7.05 -32.23 8.57
CA ILE A 563 5.91 -32.54 9.43
C ILE A 563 6.02 -31.66 10.68
#